data_AF-A0A151RIQ4-F1
#
_entry.id   AF-A0A151RIQ4-F1
#
_cell.length_a   1.000
_cell.length_b   1.000
_cell.length_c   1.000
_cell.angle_alpha   90.00
_cell.angle_beta   90.00
_cell.angle_gamma   90.00
#
_symmetry.space_group_name_H-M   'P 1'
#
loop_
_entity.id
_entity.type
_entity.pdbx_description
1 polymer ?
#
loop_
_entity_poly.entity_id
_entity_poly.type
_entity_poly.pdbx_seq_one_letter_code
_entity_poly.pdbx_strand_id
1 'polypeptide(L)'
;MFPKWFLQWWDFCGPIEEILPTPVEEGFKDFKCMYDSQNTWIPADHQFFSSFLLSWIFSWQYKFGKSDHPLKPPPFQRNSYVKWWPQFDASRGSFSNFSLCFKISI
;
A
#
# COMPACT_ATOMS: atom_id res chain seq x y z
N MET A 1 4.87 -3.66 -18.47
CA MET A 1 4.49 -2.24 -18.66
C MET A 1 3.02 -2.09 -18.29
N PHE A 2 2.66 -1.11 -17.43
CA PHE A 2 1.27 -0.90 -17.01
C PHE A 2 0.48 -0.08 -18.04
N PRO A 3 -0.82 -0.34 -18.20
CA PRO A 3 -1.69 0.54 -18.99
C PRO A 3 -1.75 1.96 -18.41
N LYS A 4 -1.87 2.98 -19.27
CA LYS A 4 -1.99 4.39 -18.83
C LYS A 4 -3.16 4.63 -17.87
N TRP A 5 -4.30 3.98 -18.12
CA TRP A 5 -5.47 4.10 -17.24
C TRP A 5 -5.19 3.57 -15.83
N PHE A 6 -4.32 2.56 -15.69
CA PHE A 6 -3.96 1.97 -14.40
C PHE A 6 -3.10 2.94 -13.59
N LEU A 7 -2.14 3.61 -14.25
CA LEU A 7 -1.31 4.64 -13.60
C LEU A 7 -2.19 5.80 -13.08
N GLN A 8 -3.14 6.26 -13.89
CA GLN A 8 -4.09 7.29 -13.47
C GLN A 8 -4.98 6.82 -12.32
N TRP A 9 -5.45 5.57 -12.35
CA TRP A 9 -6.24 5.01 -11.26
C TRP A 9 -5.42 4.92 -9.96
N TRP A 10 -4.15 4.53 -10.06
CA TRP A 10 -3.27 4.40 -8.90
C TRP A 10 -3.00 5.73 -8.21
N ASP A 11 -2.83 6.82 -8.95
CA ASP A 11 -2.63 8.15 -8.36
C ASP A 11 -3.78 8.56 -7.41
N PHE A 12 -5.00 8.04 -7.62
CA PHE A 12 -6.17 8.33 -6.80
C PHE A 12 -6.59 7.21 -5.84
N CYS A 13 -6.33 5.96 -6.20
CA CYS A 13 -6.86 4.76 -5.51
C CYS A 13 -5.76 3.80 -5.04
N GLY A 14 -4.50 4.14 -5.30
CA GLY A 14 -3.33 3.44 -4.81
C GLY A 14 -3.21 3.50 -3.28
N PRO A 15 -2.29 2.71 -2.72
CA PRO A 15 -1.99 2.73 -1.30
C PRO A 15 -1.15 3.97 -0.96
N ILE A 16 -1.39 4.55 0.21
CA ILE A 16 -0.54 5.61 0.77
C ILE A 16 0.44 5.01 1.80
N GLU A 17 1.56 5.68 2.05
CA GLU A 17 2.60 5.14 2.93
C GLU A 17 2.07 4.87 4.36
N GLU A 18 1.11 5.65 4.83
CA GLU A 18 0.50 5.56 6.17
C GLU A 18 -0.33 4.29 6.40
N ILE A 19 -0.73 3.59 5.33
CA ILE A 19 -1.49 2.33 5.46
C ILE A 19 -0.60 1.09 5.34
N LEU A 20 0.69 1.27 5.08
CA LEU A 20 1.64 0.18 4.99
C LEU A 20 1.82 -0.48 6.37
N PRO A 21 1.80 -1.82 6.45
CA PRO A 21 2.21 -2.49 7.67
C PRO A 21 3.73 -2.31 7.83
N THR A 22 4.21 -2.22 9.07
CA THR A 22 5.62 -1.92 9.39
C THR A 22 6.65 -2.68 8.55
N PRO A 23 6.54 -4.01 8.32
CA PRO A 23 7.51 -4.73 7.50
C PRO A 23 7.57 -4.27 6.03
N VAL A 24 6.43 -3.84 5.49
CA VAL A 24 6.33 -3.36 4.10
C VAL A 24 6.83 -1.92 4.00
N GLU A 25 6.58 -1.09 5.02
CA GLU A 25 7.11 0.28 5.11
C GLU A 25 8.65 0.29 5.13
N GLU A 26 9.26 -0.56 5.98
CA GLU A 26 10.71 -0.72 6.06
C GLU A 26 11.30 -1.17 4.70
N GLY A 27 10.73 -2.21 4.10
CA GLY A 27 11.14 -2.67 2.78
C GLY A 27 10.97 -1.62 1.69
N PHE A 28 9.89 -0.83 1.73
CA PHE A 28 9.65 0.22 0.75
C PHE A 28 10.68 1.36 0.88
N LYS A 29 11.07 1.72 2.10
CA LYS A 29 12.13 2.70 2.35
C LYS A 29 13.46 2.25 1.75
N ASP A 30 13.85 1.00 1.98
CA ASP A 30 15.08 0.43 1.43
C ASP A 30 15.03 0.34 -0.10
N PHE A 31 13.88 -0.08 -0.65
CA PHE A 31 13.64 -0.09 -2.10
C PHE A 31 13.85 1.31 -2.70
N LYS A 32 13.23 2.34 -2.12
CA LYS A 32 13.35 3.73 -2.58
C LYS A 32 14.80 4.21 -2.59
N CYS A 33 15.62 3.83 -1.62
CA CYS A 33 17.04 4.20 -1.57
C CYS A 33 17.87 3.56 -2.69
N MET A 34 17.48 2.37 -3.18
CA MET A 34 18.16 1.67 -4.28
C MET A 34 17.55 1.96 -5.66
N TYR A 35 16.34 2.53 -5.70
CA TYR A 35 15.59 2.71 -6.93
C TYR A 35 16.02 3.97 -7.68
N ASP A 36 16.49 3.79 -8.92
CA ASP A 36 16.85 4.89 -9.81
C ASP A 36 15.59 5.52 -10.43
N SER A 37 15.04 6.49 -9.72
CA SER A 37 13.86 7.26 -10.15
C SER A 37 14.15 8.22 -11.31
N GLN A 38 15.42 8.50 -11.64
CA GLN A 38 15.78 9.40 -12.74
C GLN A 38 15.79 8.69 -14.09
N ASN A 39 16.03 7.37 -14.07
CA ASN A 39 16.16 6.56 -15.27
C ASN A 39 14.92 5.70 -15.56
N THR A 40 13.89 5.80 -14.73
CA THR A 40 12.67 5.00 -14.84
C THR A 40 11.43 5.90 -14.90
N TRP A 41 10.56 5.65 -15.89
CA TRP A 41 9.24 6.32 -15.99
C TRP A 41 8.23 5.78 -14.95
N ILE A 42 8.50 4.62 -14.37
CA ILE A 42 7.59 3.95 -13.44
C ILE A 42 7.86 4.48 -12.03
N PRO A 43 6.85 5.00 -11.31
CA PRO A 43 7.02 5.40 -9.92
C PRO A 43 7.46 4.23 -9.01
N ALA A 44 8.25 4.54 -7.98
CA ALA A 44 8.90 3.53 -7.14
C ALA A 44 7.89 2.63 -6.40
N ASP A 45 6.78 3.18 -5.93
CA ASP A 45 5.68 2.46 -5.30
C ASP A 45 5.04 1.45 -6.24
N HIS A 46 4.72 1.83 -7.48
CA HIS A 46 4.20 0.91 -8.49
C HIS A 46 5.15 -0.28 -8.73
N GLN A 47 6.44 0.01 -8.90
CA GLN A 47 7.43 -1.03 -9.13
C GLN A 47 7.57 -1.94 -7.92
N PHE A 48 7.58 -1.38 -6.71
CA PHE A 48 7.66 -2.13 -5.47
C PHE A 48 6.46 -3.07 -5.30
N PHE A 49 5.24 -2.55 -5.34
CA PHE A 49 4.01 -3.33 -5.14
C PHE A 49 3.86 -4.45 -6.16
N SER A 50 4.24 -4.19 -7.41
CA SER A 50 4.19 -5.21 -8.46
C SER A 50 5.31 -6.26 -8.32
N SER A 51 6.53 -5.86 -7.97
CA SER A 51 7.67 -6.78 -7.80
C SER A 51 7.46 -7.75 -6.65
N PHE A 52 6.82 -7.28 -5.57
CA PHE A 52 6.56 -8.07 -4.38
C PHE A 52 5.13 -8.64 -4.33
N LEU A 53 4.34 -8.41 -5.38
CA LEU A 53 2.95 -8.85 -5.52
C LEU A 53 2.06 -8.45 -4.33
N LEU A 54 2.33 -7.28 -3.76
CA LEU A 54 1.62 -6.77 -2.60
C LEU A 54 0.19 -6.42 -2.98
N SER A 55 -0.76 -7.05 -2.29
CA SER A 55 -2.18 -6.84 -2.52
C SER A 55 -2.85 -6.33 -1.24
N TRP A 56 -3.58 -5.23 -1.36
CA TRP A 56 -4.35 -4.63 -0.27
C TRP A 56 -5.82 -4.45 -0.67
N ILE A 57 -6.70 -4.43 0.33
CA ILE A 57 -8.08 -4.02 0.19
C ILE A 57 -8.30 -2.86 1.13
N PHE A 58 -8.77 -1.75 0.58
CA PHE A 58 -9.25 -0.61 1.35
C PHE A 58 -10.78 -0.63 1.42
N SER A 59 -11.35 -0.34 2.58
CA SER A 59 -12.79 -0.08 2.71
C SER A 59 -13.07 0.99 3.77
N TRP A 60 -14.20 1.68 3.61
CA TRP A 60 -14.73 2.58 4.63
C TRP A 60 -15.59 1.80 5.61
N GLN A 61 -15.27 1.88 6.90
CA GLN A 61 -16.10 1.35 7.97
C GLN A 61 -16.87 2.47 8.63
N TYR A 62 -18.17 2.28 8.79
CA TYR A 62 -19.06 3.26 9.39
C TYR A 62 -19.55 2.75 10.74
N LYS A 63 -19.50 3.61 11.75
CA LYS A 63 -20.02 3.30 13.08
C LYS A 63 -20.71 4.52 13.68
N PHE A 64 -21.77 4.28 14.43
CA PHE A 64 -22.31 5.31 15.31
C PHE A 64 -21.43 5.40 16.56
N GLY A 65 -21.01 6.61 16.90
CA GLY A 65 -20.34 6.88 18.18
C GLY A 65 -21.33 6.83 19.34
N LYS A 66 -20.82 7.02 20.56
CA LYS A 66 -21.69 7.17 21.73
C LYS A 66 -22.42 8.51 21.64
N SER A 67 -23.71 8.51 22.00
CA SER A 67 -24.44 9.76 22.16
C SER A 67 -24.16 10.35 23.54
N ASP A 68 -23.76 11.61 23.56
CA ASP A 68 -23.50 12.34 24.81
C ASP A 68 -24.79 12.90 25.44
N HIS A 69 -25.94 12.78 24.77
CA HIS A 69 -27.22 13.27 25.27
C HIS A 69 -28.41 12.50 24.66
N PRO A 70 -29.44 12.10 25.44
CA PRO A 70 -30.55 11.27 24.95
C PRO A 70 -31.34 11.85 23.76
N LEU A 71 -31.37 13.18 23.64
CA LEU A 71 -32.06 13.90 22.55
C LEU A 71 -31.15 14.24 21.35
N LYS A 72 -29.86 13.87 21.40
CA LYS A 72 -28.92 14.11 20.30
C LYS A 72 -28.67 12.80 19.55
N PRO A 73 -28.77 12.79 18.21
CA PRO A 73 -28.39 11.61 17.44
C PRO A 73 -26.90 11.32 17.65
N PRO A 74 -26.51 10.03 17.72
CA PRO A 74 -25.11 9.66 17.86
C PRO A 74 -24.31 10.14 16.64
N PRO A 75 -23.05 10.56 16.84
CA PRO A 75 -22.23 11.01 15.73
C PRO A 75 -21.96 9.85 14.77
N PHE A 76 -22.10 10.10 13.47
CA PHE A 76 -21.76 9.13 12.45
C PHE A 76 -20.26 9.23 12.15
N GLN A 77 -19.51 8.16 12.46
CA GLN A 77 -18.07 8.12 12.29
C GLN A 77 -17.71 7.26 11.09
N ARG A 78 -16.78 7.77 10.27
CA ARG A 78 -16.16 7.03 9.17
C ARG A 78 -14.72 6.71 9.55
N ASN A 79 -14.37 5.43 9.54
CA ASN A 79 -13.01 4.94 9.78
C ASN A 79 -12.48 4.29 8.51
N SER A 80 -11.18 4.40 8.27
CA SER A 80 -10.50 3.59 7.27
C SER A 80 -10.31 2.17 7.79
N TYR A 81 -10.42 1.21 6.90
CA TYR A 81 -10.05 -0.17 7.16
C TYR A 81 -9.22 -0.69 5.99
N VAL A 82 -8.10 -1.31 6.31
CA VAL A 82 -7.20 -1.89 5.33
C VAL A 82 -6.92 -3.33 5.71
N LYS A 83 -7.10 -4.22 4.74
CA LYS A 83 -6.74 -5.62 4.86
C LYS A 83 -5.68 -5.95 3.83
N TRP A 84 -4.55 -6.45 4.31
CA TRP A 84 -3.47 -6.97 3.47
C TRP A 84 -3.70 -8.46 3.23
N TRP A 85 -3.52 -8.91 1.99
CA TRP A 85 -3.73 -10.32 1.65
C TRP A 85 -2.57 -11.19 2.15
N PRO A 86 -2.80 -12.11 3.11
CA PRO A 86 -1.73 -12.87 3.75
C PRO A 86 -1.11 -13.95 2.85
N GLN A 87 -1.74 -14.30 1.72
CA GLN A 87 -1.16 -15.23 0.75
C GLN A 87 0.05 -14.62 0.02
N PHE A 88 0.15 -13.28 0.03
CA PHE A 88 1.36 -12.56 -0.32
C PHE A 88 2.09 -12.26 0.98
N ASP A 89 2.90 -13.24 1.38
CA ASP A 89 3.72 -13.20 2.58
C ASP A 89 4.46 -11.86 2.67
N ALA A 90 4.03 -10.98 3.59
CA ALA A 90 4.60 -9.65 3.77
C ALA A 90 6.09 -9.70 4.14
N SER A 91 6.61 -10.86 4.58
CA SER A 91 8.04 -11.11 4.74
C SER A 91 8.82 -11.15 3.41
N ARG A 92 8.13 -11.24 2.26
CA ARG A 92 8.74 -11.08 0.93
C ARG A 92 9.17 -9.66 0.64
N GLY A 93 8.58 -8.66 1.30
CA GLY A 93 9.05 -7.29 1.30
C GLY A 93 10.22 -7.04 2.27
N SER A 94 10.67 -8.05 3.03
CA SER A 94 11.81 -7.92 3.94
C SER A 94 13.15 -8.07 3.20
N PHE A 95 14.20 -7.46 3.76
CA PHE A 95 15.55 -7.29 3.18
C PHE A 95 16.15 -8.56 2.53
N SER A 96 15.82 -9.75 3.04
CA SER A 96 16.32 -11.04 2.57
C SER A 96 15.86 -11.43 1.16
N ASN A 97 14.74 -10.91 0.67
CA ASN A 97 14.17 -11.26 -0.64
C ASN A 97 14.55 -10.30 -1.78
N PHE A 98 15.16 -9.15 -1.47
CA PHE A 98 15.55 -8.15 -2.48
C PHE A 98 16.58 -8.70 -3.48
N SER A 99 17.48 -9.58 -3.04
CA SER A 99 18.50 -10.19 -3.91
C SER A 99 17.93 -11.09 -5.00
N LEU A 100 16.69 -11.59 -4.87
CA LEU A 100 16.05 -12.45 -5.87
C LEU A 100 15.33 -11.63 -6.95
N CYS A 101 14.67 -10.52 -6.59
CA CYS A 101 13.94 -9.67 -7.54
C CYS A 101 14.87 -8.89 -8.49
N PHE A 102 16.06 -8.49 -8.03
CA PHE A 102 17.05 -7.83 -8.89
C PHE A 102 17.72 -8.79 -9.90
N LYS A 103 17.73 -10.11 -9.65
CA LYS A 103 18.28 -11.11 -10.59
C LYS A 103 17.38 -11.45 -11.76
N ILE A 104 16.07 -11.17 -11.66
CA ILE A 104 15.09 -11.47 -12.73
C ILE A 104 14.95 -10.29 -13.70
N SER A 105 15.52 -9.13 -13.38
CA SER A 105 15.37 -7.89 -14.15
C SER A 105 16.64 -7.45 -14.91
N ILE A 106 17.66 -8.32 -15.03
CA ILE A 106 18.85 -8.11 -15.88
C ILE A 106 18.85 -9.13 -17.01
#